data_AF-A0A820SQ91-F1
#
_entry.id   AF-A0A820SQ91-F1
#
_cell.length_a   1.000
_cell.length_b   1.000
_cell.length_c   1.000
_cell.angle_alpha   90.00
_cell.angle_beta   90.00
_cell.angle_gamma   90.00
#
_symmetry.space_group_name_H-M   'P 1'
#
loop_
_entity.id
_entity.type
_entity.pdbx_description
1 polymer ?
#
loop_
_entity_poly.entity_id
_entity_poly.type
_entity_poly.pdbx_seq_one_letter_code
_entity_poly.pdbx_strand_id
1 'polypeptide(L)'
;MEANPAFASTPFAQISNISYYSDVEKEVLFSMHTVFRIGEIEQIEDGVWQVKLTLTSDNDEQLKKVAERIRTEIGPGTGLHRLSQLMIKMGKFDKAKEISEALLSLASGNDARTTATCHHQLGYIDEE
;
A
#
# COMPACT_ATOMS: atom_id res chain seq x y z
N MET A 1 -18.12 -0.39 14.60
CA MET A 1 -16.80 0.27 14.49
C MET A 1 -16.73 1.37 15.52
N GLU A 2 -15.69 1.39 16.36
CA GLU A 2 -15.42 2.50 17.27
C GLU A 2 -14.25 3.31 16.70
N ALA A 3 -14.53 4.50 16.18
CA ALA A 3 -13.50 5.44 15.76
C ALA A 3 -13.39 6.54 16.81
N ASN A 4 -12.21 6.66 17.45
CA ASN A 4 -11.92 7.73 18.38
C ASN A 4 -11.22 8.89 17.64
N PRO A 5 -11.89 10.03 17.43
CA PRO A 5 -11.33 11.16 16.69
C PRO A 5 -10.10 11.79 17.35
N ALA A 6 -9.87 11.56 18.65
CA ALA A 6 -8.69 12.09 19.36
C ALA A 6 -7.36 11.40 18.98
N PHE A 7 -7.41 10.26 18.29
CA PHE A 7 -6.23 9.45 17.95
C PHE A 7 -6.12 9.11 16.45
N ALA A 8 -7.05 9.60 15.62
CA ALA A 8 -7.10 9.25 14.21
C ALA A 8 -6.16 10.15 13.39
N SER A 9 -5.06 9.58 12.89
CA SER A 9 -4.24 10.20 11.82
C SER A 9 -4.99 10.27 10.49
N THR A 10 -6.08 9.52 10.37
CA THR A 10 -6.89 9.38 9.15
C THR A 10 -8.20 10.17 9.28
N PRO A 11 -8.47 11.14 8.38
CA PRO A 11 -9.75 11.81 8.31
C PRO A 11 -10.90 10.86 8.00
N PHE A 12 -12.04 11.06 8.67
CA PHE A 12 -13.29 10.39 8.38
C PHE A 12 -14.47 11.36 8.50
N ALA A 13 -15.57 11.05 7.83
CA ALA A 13 -16.79 11.84 7.86
C ALA A 13 -18.01 10.92 8.01
N GLN A 14 -18.90 11.25 8.94
CA GLN A 14 -20.24 10.68 8.94
C GLN A 14 -21.06 11.39 7.85
N ILE A 15 -21.56 10.63 6.89
CA ILE A 15 -22.26 11.19 5.72
C ILE A 15 -23.72 10.73 5.64
N SER A 16 -24.27 10.20 6.74
CA SER A 16 -25.67 9.81 6.85
C SER A 16 -26.66 10.87 6.36
N ASN A 17 -26.37 12.17 6.55
CA ASN A 17 -27.26 13.26 6.17
C ASN A 17 -27.32 13.56 4.66
N ILE A 18 -26.40 13.00 3.87
CA ILE A 18 -26.37 13.13 2.41
C ILE A 18 -26.44 11.76 1.70
N SER A 19 -26.53 10.68 2.48
CA SER A 19 -26.69 9.33 1.97
C SER A 19 -28.09 9.14 1.38
N TYR A 20 -28.20 8.34 0.31
CA TYR A 20 -29.49 7.99 -0.28
C TYR A 20 -30.37 7.19 0.70
N TYR A 21 -29.76 6.46 1.62
CA TYR A 21 -30.42 5.58 2.60
C TYR A 21 -30.33 6.13 4.04
N SER A 22 -30.35 7.46 4.20
CA SER A 22 -30.15 8.16 5.48
C SER A 22 -31.02 7.66 6.65
N ASP A 23 -32.21 7.15 6.35
CA ASP A 23 -33.20 6.72 7.35
C ASP A 23 -33.03 5.27 7.80
N VAL A 24 -32.26 4.46 7.06
CA VAL A 24 -32.12 3.02 7.30
C VAL A 24 -30.68 2.58 7.58
N GLU A 25 -29.68 3.37 7.20
CA GLU A 25 -28.28 3.05 7.46
C GLU A 25 -27.45 4.22 7.99
N LYS A 26 -26.32 3.87 8.62
CA LYS A 26 -25.30 4.83 9.03
C LYS A 26 -24.11 4.67 8.12
N GLU A 27 -23.73 5.75 7.46
CA GLU A 27 -22.63 5.74 6.50
C GLU A 27 -21.47 6.60 7.00
N VAL A 28 -20.26 6.03 6.95
CA VAL A 28 -19.02 6.70 7.33
C VAL A 28 -18.04 6.58 6.16
N LEU A 29 -17.60 7.73 5.65
CA LEU A 29 -16.60 7.84 4.61
C LEU A 29 -15.21 8.01 5.22
N PHE A 30 -14.25 7.24 4.74
CA PHE A 30 -12.83 7.39 5.08
C PHE A 30 -12.07 8.01 3.90
N SER A 31 -10.97 8.70 4.18
CA SER A 31 -10.06 9.11 3.13
C SER A 31 -9.54 7.91 2.33
N MET A 32 -9.21 8.12 1.06
CA MET A 32 -8.52 7.09 0.26
C MET A 32 -7.22 6.66 0.95
N HIS A 33 -6.82 5.41 0.72
CA HIS A 33 -5.65 4.77 1.32
C HIS A 33 -5.73 4.55 2.84
N THR A 34 -6.93 4.59 3.41
CA THR A 34 -7.15 4.13 4.78
C THR A 34 -6.92 2.63 4.89
N VAL A 35 -6.09 2.21 5.85
CA VAL A 35 -5.79 0.80 6.10
C VAL A 35 -6.42 0.36 7.42
N PHE A 36 -7.20 -0.72 7.35
CA PHE A 36 -7.78 -1.37 8.52
C PHE A 36 -7.12 -2.73 8.76
N ARG A 37 -6.91 -3.06 10.03
CA ARG A 37 -6.58 -4.42 10.45
C ARG A 37 -7.87 -5.17 10.73
N ILE A 38 -7.99 -6.34 10.12
CA ILE A 38 -9.02 -7.32 10.47
C ILE A 38 -8.67 -7.93 11.83
N GLY A 39 -9.59 -7.81 12.78
CA GLY A 39 -9.53 -8.47 14.08
C GLY A 39 -10.39 -9.73 14.07
N GLU A 40 -11.33 -9.78 15.00
CA GLU A 40 -12.28 -10.89 15.14
C GLU A 40 -13.27 -10.92 13.96
N ILE A 41 -13.55 -12.14 13.49
CA ILE A 41 -14.59 -12.45 12.52
C ILE A 41 -15.51 -13.45 13.21
N GLU A 42 -16.76 -13.09 13.40
CA GLU A 42 -17.74 -13.92 14.10
C GLU A 42 -19.05 -13.98 13.32
N GLN A 43 -19.66 -15.15 13.30
CA GLN A 43 -20.99 -15.32 12.71
C GLN A 43 -22.02 -14.92 13.77
N ILE A 44 -22.83 -13.91 13.47
CA ILE A 44 -23.86 -13.40 14.39
C ILE A 44 -25.24 -14.00 14.10
N GLU A 45 -25.50 -14.35 12.84
CA GLU A 45 -26.71 -15.04 12.38
C GLU A 45 -26.38 -15.98 11.21
N ASP A 46 -27.32 -16.86 10.83
CA ASP A 46 -27.08 -17.74 9.68
C ASP A 46 -26.82 -16.94 8.40
N GLY A 47 -25.67 -17.16 7.77
CA GLY A 47 -25.20 -16.38 6.63
C GLY A 47 -24.73 -14.94 6.93
N VAL A 48 -24.78 -14.45 8.18
CA VAL A 48 -24.38 -13.08 8.54
C VAL A 48 -23.12 -13.08 9.41
N TRP A 49 -22.07 -12.42 8.90
CA TRP A 49 -20.77 -12.33 9.56
C TRP A 49 -20.46 -10.90 9.97
N GLN A 50 -20.09 -10.74 11.24
CA GLN A 50 -19.54 -9.50 11.78
C GLN A 50 -18.01 -9.54 11.70
N VAL A 51 -17.43 -8.50 11.12
CA VAL A 51 -15.98 -8.32 11.04
C VAL A 51 -15.59 -7.10 11.86
N LYS A 52 -14.74 -7.31 12.87
CA LYS A 52 -14.18 -6.23 13.67
C LYS A 52 -12.96 -5.65 12.96
N LEU A 53 -13.08 -4.40 12.54
CA LEU A 53 -12.01 -3.65 11.88
C LEU A 53 -11.42 -2.60 12.82
N THR A 54 -10.09 -2.55 12.89
CA THR A 54 -9.35 -1.55 13.66
C THR A 54 -8.57 -0.65 12.70
N LEU A 55 -8.79 0.66 12.78
CA LEU A 55 -8.02 1.63 12.01
C LEU A 55 -6.55 1.55 12.42
N THR A 56 -5.65 1.43 11.44
CA THR A 56 -4.21 1.45 11.68
C THR A 56 -3.68 2.88 11.79
N SER A 57 -2.41 3.05 12.16
CA SER A 57 -1.76 4.36 12.21
C SER A 57 -0.35 4.28 11.65
N ASP A 58 0.25 5.43 11.37
CA ASP A 58 1.66 5.52 10.96
C ASP A 58 2.62 4.92 12.00
N ASN A 59 2.16 4.78 13.24
CA ASN A 59 2.91 4.20 14.35
C ASN A 59 2.63 2.71 14.60
N ASP A 60 1.84 2.06 13.76
CA ASP A 60 1.50 0.66 13.90
C ASP A 60 2.75 -0.24 13.83
N GLU A 61 3.06 -0.92 14.93
CA GLU A 61 4.30 -1.69 15.08
C GLU A 61 4.37 -2.90 14.14
N GLN A 62 3.23 -3.55 13.86
CA GLN A 62 3.20 -4.70 12.96
C GLN A 62 3.44 -4.25 11.52
N LEU A 63 2.79 -3.16 11.08
CA LEU A 63 3.04 -2.60 9.76
C LEU A 63 4.50 -2.12 9.60
N LYS A 64 5.09 -1.53 10.65
CA LYS A 64 6.52 -1.19 10.67
C LYS A 64 7.40 -2.42 10.46
N LYS A 65 7.14 -3.51 11.17
CA LYS A 65 7.89 -4.78 11.03
C LYS A 65 7.79 -5.35 9.61
N VAL A 66 6.59 -5.33 9.02
CA VAL A 66 6.39 -5.76 7.62
C VAL A 66 7.17 -4.87 6.65
N ALA A 67 7.09 -3.55 6.81
CA ALA A 67 7.81 -2.60 5.97
C ALA A 67 9.34 -2.78 6.07
N GLU A 68 9.89 -3.00 7.27
CA GLU A 68 11.32 -3.28 7.47
C GLU A 68 11.74 -4.61 6.81
N ARG A 69 10.90 -5.63 6.89
CA ARG A 69 11.17 -6.91 6.22
C ARG A 69 11.26 -6.73 4.70
N ILE A 70 10.30 -6.01 4.11
CA ILE A 70 10.30 -5.70 2.67
C ILE A 70 11.55 -4.90 2.29
N ARG A 71 11.93 -3.89 3.09
CA ARG A 71 13.15 -3.10 2.87
C ARG A 71 14.42 -3.96 2.90
N THR A 72 14.46 -4.94 3.80
CA THR A 72 15.59 -5.88 3.93
C THR A 72 15.66 -6.80 2.71
N GLU A 73 14.53 -7.31 2.23
CA GLU A 73 14.47 -8.20 1.06
C GLU A 73 14.81 -7.50 -0.27
N ILE A 74 14.45 -6.21 -0.41
CA ILE A 74 14.88 -5.38 -1.54
C ILE A 74 16.39 -5.09 -1.48
N GLY A 75 16.95 -5.01 -0.28
CA GLY A 75 18.36 -4.74 -0.07
C GLY A 75 18.77 -3.28 -0.35
N PRO A 76 20.09 -3.02 -0.44
CA PRO A 76 20.64 -1.69 -0.63
C PRO A 76 20.42 -1.16 -2.06
N GLY A 77 20.41 0.16 -2.23
CA GLY A 77 20.24 0.77 -3.55
C GLY A 77 19.86 2.25 -3.48
N THR A 78 19.84 2.92 -4.64
CA THR A 78 19.28 4.27 -4.75
C THR A 78 17.76 4.26 -4.55
N GLY A 79 17.16 5.40 -4.20
CA GLY A 79 15.72 5.47 -3.91
C GLY A 79 14.83 4.94 -5.04
N LEU A 80 15.11 5.35 -6.28
CA LEU A 80 14.37 4.91 -7.46
C LEU A 80 14.64 3.44 -7.82
N HIS A 81 15.88 2.95 -7.65
CA HIS A 81 16.18 1.54 -7.87
C HIS A 81 15.38 0.64 -6.92
N ARG A 82 15.37 1.00 -5.63
CA ARG A 82 14.59 0.30 -4.60
C ARG A 82 13.09 0.38 -4.87
N LEU A 83 12.62 1.50 -5.44
CA LEU A 83 11.22 1.65 -5.84
C LEU A 83 10.86 0.73 -7.01
N SER A 84 11.71 0.61 -8.04
CA SER A 84 11.50 -0.36 -9.12
C SER A 84 11.47 -1.80 -8.60
N GLN A 85 12.43 -2.18 -7.73
CA GLN A 85 12.41 -3.49 -7.08
C GLN A 85 11.15 -3.75 -6.25
N LEU A 86 10.67 -2.74 -5.52
CA LEU A 86 9.41 -2.84 -4.78
C LEU A 86 8.24 -3.13 -5.72
N MET A 87 8.17 -2.46 -6.87
CA MET A 87 7.12 -2.72 -7.86
C MET A 87 7.19 -4.15 -8.41
N ILE A 88 8.39 -4.66 -8.69
CA ILE A 88 8.60 -6.07 -9.09
C ILE A 88 8.08 -7.01 -8.00
N LYS A 89 8.47 -6.80 -6.74
CA LYS A 89 8.02 -7.63 -5.61
C LYS A 89 6.50 -7.60 -5.39
N MET A 90 5.86 -6.50 -5.76
CA MET A 90 4.40 -6.35 -5.70
C MET A 90 3.68 -6.91 -6.95
N GLY A 91 4.40 -7.48 -7.93
CA GLY A 91 3.84 -7.93 -9.20
C GLY A 91 3.36 -6.80 -10.11
N LYS A 92 3.78 -5.55 -9.84
CA LYS A 92 3.42 -4.36 -10.62
C LYS A 92 4.45 -4.11 -11.72
N PHE A 93 4.58 -5.05 -12.64
CA PHE A 93 5.63 -5.06 -13.66
C PHE A 93 5.60 -3.83 -14.58
N ASP A 94 4.41 -3.36 -15.00
CA ASP A 94 4.27 -2.13 -15.79
C ASP A 94 4.90 -0.92 -15.09
N LYS A 95 4.65 -0.78 -13.78
CA LYS A 95 5.21 0.31 -12.98
C LYS A 95 6.70 0.14 -12.73
N ALA A 96 7.17 -1.09 -12.54
CA ALA A 96 8.60 -1.36 -12.44
C ALA A 96 9.32 -0.95 -13.73
N LYS A 97 8.76 -1.30 -14.89
CA LYS A 97 9.27 -0.94 -16.21
C LYS A 97 9.33 0.57 -16.42
N GLU A 98 8.23 1.29 -16.16
CA GLU A 98 8.17 2.75 -16.24
C GLU A 98 9.31 3.41 -15.41
N ILE A 99 9.55 2.91 -14.19
CA ILE A 99 10.60 3.46 -13.30
C ILE A 99 12.00 3.12 -13.84
N SER A 100 12.23 1.88 -14.28
CA SER A 100 13.53 1.45 -14.81
C SER A 100 13.89 2.16 -16.12
N GLU A 101 12.92 2.43 -17.00
CA GLU A 101 13.10 3.23 -18.21
C GLU A 101 13.38 4.71 -17.89
N ALA A 102 12.64 5.28 -16.92
CA ALA A 102 12.90 6.64 -16.45
C ALA A 102 14.33 6.76 -15.87
N LEU A 103 14.77 5.78 -15.08
CA LEU A 103 16.14 5.71 -14.55
C LEU A 103 17.20 5.65 -15.65
N LEU A 104 16.99 4.84 -16.69
CA LEU A 104 17.89 4.77 -17.85
C LEU A 104 17.99 6.12 -18.57
N SER A 105 16.86 6.82 -18.74
CA SER A 105 16.86 8.14 -19.39
C SER A 105 17.62 9.20 -18.59
N LEU A 106 17.61 9.08 -17.26
CA LEU A 106 18.29 10.01 -16.34
C LEU A 106 19.76 9.67 -16.11
N ALA A 107 20.16 8.43 -16.37
CA ALA A 107 21.54 8.00 -16.24
C ALA A 107 22.41 8.71 -17.29
N SER A 108 23.38 9.50 -16.84
CA SER A 108 24.42 10.01 -17.74
C SER A 108 25.20 8.82 -18.34
N GLY A 109 25.71 8.96 -19.58
CA GLY A 109 26.37 7.86 -20.31
C GLY A 109 27.56 7.19 -19.60
N ASN A 110 28.04 7.73 -18.47
CA ASN A 110 29.08 7.14 -17.64
C ASN A 110 28.57 6.39 -16.38
N ASP A 111 27.27 6.35 -16.10
CA ASP A 111 26.72 5.61 -14.95
C ASP A 111 26.44 4.14 -15.29
N ALA A 112 27.53 3.40 -15.51
CA ALA A 112 27.47 1.98 -15.86
C ALA A 112 26.73 1.13 -14.82
N ARG A 113 26.74 1.53 -13.54
CA ARG A 113 26.07 0.80 -12.46
C ARG A 113 24.56 0.92 -12.57
N THR A 114 24.04 2.14 -12.74
CA THR A 114 22.59 2.35 -12.91
C THR A 114 22.10 1.66 -14.16
N THR A 115 22.84 1.78 -15.27
CA THR A 115 22.50 1.13 -16.54
C THR A 115 22.43 -0.40 -16.42
N ALA A 116 23.46 -1.04 -15.85
CA ALA A 116 23.47 -2.48 -15.66
C ALA A 116 22.30 -2.96 -14.77
N THR A 117 22.01 -2.20 -13.72
CA THR A 117 20.93 -2.53 -12.78
C THR A 117 19.55 -2.43 -13.43
N CYS A 118 19.31 -1.37 -14.22
CA CYS A 118 18.04 -1.20 -14.93
C CYS A 118 17.84 -2.29 -15.99
N HIS A 119 18.88 -2.65 -16.75
CA HIS A 119 18.78 -3.75 -17.70
C HIS A 119 18.54 -5.10 -17.04
N HIS A 120 19.15 -5.36 -15.87
CA HIS A 120 18.86 -6.56 -15.10
C HIS A 120 17.38 -6.61 -14.67
N GLN A 121 16.83 -5.50 -14.17
CA GLN A 121 15.42 -5.41 -13.80
C GLN A 121 14.48 -5.59 -14.99
N LEU A 122 14.77 -4.94 -16.12
CA LEU A 122 13.98 -5.07 -17.34
C LEU A 122 14.01 -6.50 -17.89
N GLY A 123 15.17 -7.16 -17.86
CA GLY A 123 15.27 -8.57 -18.24
C GLY A 123 14.42 -9.48 -17.37
N TYR A 124 14.42 -9.28 -16.05
CA TYR A 124 13.55 -10.03 -15.13
C TYR A 124 12.05 -9.77 -15.42
N ILE A 125 11.69 -8.53 -15.74
CA ILE A 125 10.30 -8.16 -16.06
C ILE A 125 9.82 -8.80 -17.36
N ASP A 126 10.67 -8.86 -18.39
CA ASP A 126 10.30 -9.41 -19.70
C ASP A 126 10.17 -10.96 -19.67
N GLU A 127 10.63 -11.63 -18.61
CA GLU A 127 10.51 -13.09 -18.42
C GLU A 127 9.19 -13.53 -17.73
N GLU A 128 8.44 -12.61 -17.14
CA GLU A 128 7.20 -12.85 -16.36
C GLU A 128 5.92 -12.44 -17.12
#